data_AF-A0A2N6VKZ0-F1
#
_entry.id   AF-A0A2N6VKZ0-F1
#
_cell.length_a   1.000
_cell.length_b   1.000
_cell.length_c   1.000
_cell.angle_alpha   90.00
_cell.angle_beta   90.00
_cell.angle_gamma   90.00
#
_symmetry.space_group_name_H-M   'P 1'
#
loop_
_entity.id
_entity.type
_entity.pdbx_description
1 polymer ?
#
loop_
_entity_poly.entity_id
_entity_poly.type
_entity_poly.pdbx_seq_one_letter_code
_entity_poly.pdbx_strand_id
1 'polypeptide(L)'
;MEPWSDRHRFARSEQDWPDRMINEAAQAADEEQVPLIKAVRRLVRGGWDEVESSIVTYGEPIAIEGTRSIVRCHFLRSDPSGRPRLKVLAEQLANQIVNYCIPRTEIQKVGQLSLDRQIPEITRLANEAARLFTQTQVNTGEGAELLLYALLEKGLQIPQILSKMSLKTSTEMQ
;
A
#
# COMPACT_ATOMS: atom_id res chain seq x y z
N MET A 1 24.22 51.75 -27.03
CA MET A 1 22.96 51.15 -26.57
C MET A 1 22.55 50.19 -27.67
N GLU A 2 22.79 48.89 -27.43
CA GLU A 2 22.27 47.61 -28.04
C GLU A 2 21.65 47.57 -29.47
N PRO A 3 21.66 46.42 -30.17
CA PRO A 3 22.21 46.28 -31.53
C PRO A 3 21.28 45.62 -32.57
N TRP A 4 21.85 45.42 -33.77
CA TRP A 4 21.63 44.42 -34.83
C TRP A 4 21.04 43.07 -34.36
N SER A 5 20.37 42.19 -35.13
CA SER A 5 20.16 42.02 -36.57
C SER A 5 19.13 40.90 -36.83
N ASP A 6 18.63 40.91 -38.06
CA ASP A 6 17.74 40.00 -38.78
C ASP A 6 18.08 38.49 -38.79
N ARG A 7 16.99 37.71 -38.90
CA ARG A 7 16.75 36.46 -39.67
C ARG A 7 17.67 35.23 -39.49
N HIS A 8 17.04 34.11 -39.12
CA HIS A 8 17.04 32.88 -39.94
C HIS A 8 15.79 32.01 -39.69
N ARG A 9 15.17 31.59 -40.79
CA ARG A 9 14.12 30.55 -40.90
C ARG A 9 14.83 29.21 -41.03
N PHE A 10 14.59 28.23 -40.14
CA PHE A 10 14.92 26.83 -40.40
C PHE A 10 13.91 25.85 -39.76
N ALA A 11 13.42 24.96 -40.63
CA ALA A 11 12.95 23.59 -40.42
C ALA A 11 12.08 23.23 -39.20
N ARG A 12 10.81 22.92 -39.46
CA ARG A 12 10.12 21.84 -38.71
C ARG A 12 10.84 20.55 -39.07
N SER A 13 11.59 19.98 -38.13
CA SER A 13 12.37 18.78 -38.39
C SER A 13 11.51 17.52 -38.22
N GLU A 14 11.77 16.53 -39.07
CA GLU A 14 11.21 15.17 -39.05
C GLU A 14 11.58 14.36 -37.78
N GLN A 15 12.09 15.00 -36.71
CA GLN A 15 12.31 14.38 -35.39
C GLN A 15 11.04 14.33 -34.52
N ASP A 16 9.98 15.06 -34.87
CA ASP A 16 8.73 15.09 -34.09
C ASP A 16 7.89 13.80 -34.26
N TRP A 17 8.24 12.95 -35.23
CA TRP A 17 7.54 11.72 -35.57
C TRP A 17 7.91 10.52 -34.67
N PRO A 18 9.19 10.18 -34.45
CA PRO A 18 9.54 9.09 -33.53
C PRO A 18 9.15 9.38 -32.08
N ASP A 19 9.27 10.62 -31.59
CA ASP A 19 8.87 10.99 -30.23
C ASP A 19 7.35 10.96 -30.03
N ARG A 20 6.57 11.32 -31.07
CA ARG A 20 5.11 11.11 -31.07
C ARG A 20 4.73 9.66 -31.12
N MET A 21 5.36 8.83 -31.95
CA MET A 21 5.07 7.40 -31.99
C MET A 21 5.45 6.68 -30.69
N ILE A 22 6.53 7.10 -30.01
CA ILE A 22 6.91 6.57 -28.71
C ILE A 22 5.93 7.02 -27.62
N ASN A 23 5.50 8.29 -27.61
CA ASN A 23 4.47 8.76 -26.69
C ASN A 23 3.09 8.14 -26.95
N GLU A 24 2.68 8.02 -28.21
CA GLU A 24 1.40 7.42 -28.61
C GLU A 24 1.39 5.90 -28.37
N ALA A 25 2.51 5.19 -28.56
CA ALA A 25 2.64 3.78 -28.18
C ALA A 25 2.71 3.60 -26.65
N ALA A 26 3.33 4.54 -25.93
CA ALA A 26 3.32 4.56 -24.46
C ALA A 26 1.92 4.87 -23.91
N GLN A 27 1.18 5.78 -24.54
CA GLN A 27 -0.21 6.12 -24.19
C GLN A 27 -1.21 5.03 -24.58
N ALA A 28 -1.03 4.36 -25.72
CA ALA A 28 -1.83 3.20 -26.11
C ALA A 28 -1.59 1.99 -25.19
N ALA A 29 -0.35 1.78 -24.74
CA ALA A 29 -0.03 0.76 -23.73
C ALA A 29 -0.56 1.13 -22.33
N ASP A 30 -0.69 2.41 -22.02
CA ASP A 30 -1.27 2.91 -20.76
C ASP A 30 -2.81 2.75 -20.76
N GLU A 31 -3.48 3.03 -21.89
CA GLU A 31 -4.95 2.96 -22.04
C GLU A 31 -5.52 1.54 -21.84
N GLU A 32 -4.83 0.49 -22.31
CA GLU A 32 -5.27 -0.90 -22.15
C GLU A 32 -4.90 -1.49 -20.77
N GLN A 33 -3.95 -0.87 -20.06
CA GLN A 33 -3.55 -1.22 -18.68
C GLN A 33 -4.34 -0.48 -17.59
N VAL A 34 -5.05 0.62 -17.93
CA VAL A 34 -5.92 1.36 -17.01
C VAL A 34 -6.94 0.48 -16.28
N PRO A 35 -7.62 -0.49 -16.92
CA PRO A 35 -8.65 -1.29 -16.25
C PRO A 35 -8.08 -2.16 -15.13
N LEU A 36 -6.94 -2.82 -15.36
CA LEU A 36 -6.31 -3.70 -14.37
C LEU A 36 -5.72 -2.89 -13.21
N ILE A 37 -4.98 -1.82 -13.49
CA ILE A 37 -4.41 -0.95 -12.44
C ILE A 37 -5.54 -0.39 -11.56
N LYS A 38 -6.64 0.06 -12.17
CA LYS A 38 -7.81 0.54 -11.45
C LYS A 38 -8.49 -0.57 -10.65
N ALA A 39 -8.59 -1.78 -11.20
CA ALA A 39 -9.13 -2.94 -10.48
C ALA A 39 -8.28 -3.31 -9.27
N VAL A 40 -6.95 -3.32 -9.41
CA VAL A 40 -6.01 -3.59 -8.31
C VAL A 40 -6.12 -2.50 -7.24
N ARG A 41 -6.12 -1.22 -7.60
CA ARG A 41 -6.27 -0.12 -6.62
C ARG A 41 -7.57 -0.20 -5.81
N ARG A 42 -8.67 -0.68 -6.40
CA ARG A 42 -9.94 -0.91 -5.68
C ARG A 42 -9.86 -2.03 -4.63
N LEU A 43 -8.80 -2.83 -4.64
CA LEU A 43 -8.59 -3.86 -3.64
C LEU A 43 -8.03 -3.29 -2.34
N VAL A 44 -7.44 -2.10 -2.35
CA VAL A 44 -6.84 -1.51 -1.14
C VAL A 44 -7.89 -1.41 -0.03
N ARG A 45 -7.50 -1.76 1.19
CA ARG A 45 -8.35 -1.68 2.37
C ARG A 45 -7.90 -0.58 3.30
N GLY A 46 -8.83 0.30 3.66
CA GLY A 46 -8.59 1.36 4.63
C GLY A 46 -7.64 2.44 4.13
N GLY A 47 -7.18 3.29 5.05
CA GLY A 47 -6.35 4.44 4.71
C GLY A 47 -5.22 4.69 5.71
N TRP A 48 -4.36 5.64 5.35
CA TRP A 48 -3.22 6.05 6.19
C TRP A 48 -3.65 6.62 7.54
N ASP A 49 -4.86 7.19 7.62
CA ASP A 49 -5.49 7.72 8.84
C ASP A 49 -5.54 6.69 9.98
N GLU A 50 -5.63 5.40 9.66
CA GLU A 50 -5.66 4.32 10.64
C GLU A 50 -4.34 4.16 11.42
N VAL A 51 -3.21 4.66 10.88
CA VAL A 51 -1.86 4.61 11.51
C VAL A 51 -1.20 5.98 11.70
N GLU A 52 -1.75 7.03 11.09
CA GLU A 52 -1.15 8.38 11.08
C GLU A 52 -0.95 8.99 12.48
N SER A 53 -1.77 8.59 13.47
CA SER A 53 -1.62 9.07 14.85
C SER A 53 -0.32 8.60 15.53
N SER A 54 0.31 7.54 15.03
CA SER A 54 1.58 7.01 15.54
C SER A 54 2.72 7.15 14.54
N ILE A 55 2.46 7.19 13.23
CA ILE A 55 3.49 7.31 12.20
C ILE A 55 3.41 8.67 11.51
N VAL A 56 4.55 9.33 11.34
CA VAL A 56 4.67 10.58 10.59
C VAL A 56 5.57 10.38 9.37
N THR A 57 5.15 10.90 8.22
CA THR A 57 6.00 10.99 7.02
C THR A 57 6.92 12.20 7.14
N TYR A 58 8.21 12.00 6.86
CA TYR A 58 9.21 13.06 6.92
C TYR A 58 9.70 13.40 5.51
N GLY A 59 9.51 14.66 5.13
CA GLY A 59 9.92 15.19 3.84
C GLY A 59 9.12 14.63 2.66
N GLU A 60 9.49 15.09 1.47
CA GLU A 60 8.95 14.58 0.22
C GLU A 60 9.62 13.26 -0.18
N PRO A 61 8.92 12.37 -0.91
CA PRO A 61 9.53 11.16 -1.46
C PRO A 61 10.73 11.50 -2.36
N ILE A 62 11.84 10.76 -2.20
CA ILE A 62 13.09 11.01 -2.92
C ILE A 62 13.25 9.94 -4.01
N ALA A 63 13.30 10.36 -5.28
CA ALA A 63 13.65 9.48 -6.37
C ALA A 63 15.17 9.21 -6.37
N ILE A 64 15.55 7.94 -6.51
CA ILE A 64 16.96 7.56 -6.55
C ILE A 64 17.45 7.58 -8.00
N GLU A 65 18.40 8.47 -8.28
CA GLU A 65 18.98 8.67 -9.61
C GLU A 65 19.50 7.35 -10.21
N GLY A 66 19.26 7.16 -11.51
CA GLY A 66 19.63 5.93 -12.22
C GLY A 66 18.74 4.73 -11.90
N THR A 67 17.64 4.89 -11.14
CA THR A 67 16.71 3.81 -10.80
C THR A 67 15.25 4.24 -10.94
N ARG A 68 14.32 3.27 -10.82
CA ARG A 68 12.87 3.53 -10.68
C ARG A 68 12.42 3.57 -9.21
N SER A 69 13.36 3.65 -8.27
CA SER A 69 13.09 3.54 -6.84
C SER A 69 12.75 4.90 -6.24
N ILE A 70 11.76 4.91 -5.34
CA ILE A 70 11.37 6.08 -4.56
C ILE A 70 11.51 5.73 -3.09
N VAL A 71 12.31 6.52 -2.36
CA VAL A 71 12.49 6.40 -0.91
C VAL A 71 11.48 7.30 -0.20
N ARG A 72 10.79 6.73 0.78
CA ARG A 72 9.92 7.45 1.71
C ARG A 72 10.42 7.23 3.12
N CYS A 73 10.47 8.29 3.91
CA CYS A 73 10.94 8.23 5.29
C CYS A 73 9.77 8.41 6.24
N HIS A 74 9.67 7.52 7.23
CA HIS A 74 8.63 7.56 8.24
C HIS A 74 9.24 7.41 9.64
N PHE A 75 8.71 8.16 10.60
CA PHE A 75 9.13 8.12 12.00
C PHE A 75 7.96 7.78 12.92
N LEU A 76 8.28 7.16 14.05
CA LEU A 76 7.35 7.03 15.16
C LEU A 76 7.18 8.39 15.84
N ARG A 77 5.93 8.85 15.98
CA ARG A 77 5.61 10.08 16.70
C ARG A 77 5.93 9.91 18.18
N SER A 78 6.35 11.00 18.81
CA SER A 78 6.46 11.08 20.27
C SER A 78 5.21 11.67 20.89
N ASP A 79 4.98 11.36 22.17
CA ASP A 79 4.03 12.06 23.02
C ASP A 79 4.60 13.43 23.48
N PRO A 80 3.81 14.27 24.17
CA PRO A 80 4.30 15.57 24.66
C PRO A 80 5.48 15.48 25.63
N SER A 81 5.75 14.31 26.21
CA SER A 81 6.91 14.06 27.07
C SER A 81 8.15 13.57 26.31
N GLY A 82 8.07 13.51 24.97
CA GLY A 82 9.14 13.05 24.10
C GLY A 82 9.23 11.53 23.97
N ARG A 83 8.33 10.75 24.60
CA ARG A 83 8.38 9.29 24.55
C ARG A 83 7.76 8.79 23.23
N PRO A 84 8.39 7.83 22.53
CA PRO A 84 7.81 7.27 21.31
C PRO A 84 6.45 6.61 21.60
N ARG A 85 5.46 6.84 20.74
CA ARG A 85 4.09 6.32 20.85
C ARG A 85 3.97 4.85 20.43
N LEU A 86 4.91 4.02 20.88
CA LEU A 86 5.00 2.61 20.47
C LEU A 86 3.74 1.81 20.85
N LYS A 87 3.17 2.07 22.04
CA LYS A 87 1.92 1.42 22.46
C LYS A 87 0.76 1.74 21.52
N VAL A 88 0.62 3.01 21.13
CA VAL A 88 -0.43 3.44 20.20
C VAL A 88 -0.22 2.81 18.83
N LEU A 89 1.03 2.76 18.35
CA LEU A 89 1.35 2.04 17.11
C LEU A 89 0.94 0.56 17.22
N ALA A 90 1.29 -0.12 18.31
CA ALA A 90 0.95 -1.52 18.51
C ALA A 90 -0.57 -1.75 18.53
N GLU A 91 -1.34 -0.86 19.15
CA GLU A 91 -2.80 -0.91 19.14
C GLU A 91 -3.38 -0.67 17.73
N GLN A 92 -2.86 0.31 17.00
CA GLN A 92 -3.27 0.58 15.62
C GLN A 92 -2.95 -0.59 14.69
N LEU A 93 -1.77 -1.22 14.85
CA LEU A 93 -1.42 -2.43 14.12
C LEU A 93 -2.29 -3.63 14.54
N ALA A 94 -2.59 -3.78 15.83
CA ALA A 94 -3.48 -4.83 16.32
C ALA A 94 -4.87 -4.75 15.68
N ASN A 95 -5.38 -3.55 15.40
CA ASN A 95 -6.64 -3.37 14.68
C ASN A 95 -6.58 -3.85 13.21
N GLN A 96 -5.38 -4.05 12.65
CA GLN A 96 -5.18 -4.53 11.28
C GLN A 96 -5.07 -6.05 11.17
N ILE A 97 -4.99 -6.80 12.27
CA ILE A 97 -4.70 -8.24 12.24
C ILE A 97 -5.75 -9.04 11.47
N VAL A 98 -7.02 -8.60 11.46
CA VAL A 98 -8.06 -9.26 10.65
C VAL A 98 -7.74 -9.13 9.17
N ASN A 99 -7.41 -7.91 8.71
CA ASN A 99 -7.07 -7.67 7.32
C ASN A 99 -5.77 -8.38 6.89
N TYR A 100 -4.81 -8.50 7.81
CA TYR A 100 -3.51 -9.14 7.58
C TYR A 100 -3.58 -10.68 7.59
N CYS A 101 -4.26 -11.27 8.57
CA CYS A 101 -4.30 -12.73 8.76
C CYS A 101 -5.38 -13.41 7.91
N ILE A 102 -6.58 -12.81 7.83
CA ILE A 102 -7.75 -13.50 7.28
C ILE A 102 -7.85 -13.31 5.76
N PRO A 103 -8.10 -14.38 5.00
CA PRO A 103 -8.32 -14.30 3.55
C PRO A 103 -9.39 -13.28 3.16
N ARG A 104 -9.18 -12.62 2.02
CA ARG A 104 -10.12 -11.62 1.52
C ARG A 104 -11.53 -12.13 1.27
N THR A 105 -11.62 -13.33 0.73
CA THR A 105 -12.88 -13.98 0.43
C THR A 105 -13.71 -14.22 1.69
N GLU A 106 -13.08 -14.60 2.80
CA GLU A 106 -13.74 -14.78 4.11
C GLU A 106 -14.33 -13.47 4.63
N ILE A 107 -13.56 -12.39 4.61
CA ILE A 107 -14.02 -11.06 5.05
C ILE A 107 -15.20 -10.59 4.17
N GLN A 108 -15.12 -10.80 2.86
CA GLN A 108 -16.18 -10.42 1.92
C GLN A 108 -17.48 -11.20 2.13
N LYS A 109 -17.41 -12.50 2.46
CA LYS A 109 -18.60 -13.30 2.80
C LYS A 109 -19.33 -12.71 4.01
N VAL A 110 -18.59 -12.31 5.05
CA VAL A 110 -19.19 -11.67 6.24
C VAL A 110 -19.87 -10.36 5.87
N GLY A 111 -19.25 -9.54 5.01
CA GLY A 111 -19.85 -8.27 4.54
C GLY A 111 -21.15 -8.41 3.74
N GLN A 112 -21.49 -9.62 3.27
CA GLN A 112 -22.74 -9.91 2.56
C GLN A 112 -23.90 -10.34 3.47
N LEU A 113 -23.64 -10.56 4.78
CA LEU A 113 -24.66 -10.97 5.75
C LEU A 113 -25.55 -9.80 6.17
N SER A 114 -26.67 -10.09 6.81
CA SER A 114 -27.46 -9.08 7.52
C SER A 114 -26.75 -8.59 8.78
N LEU A 115 -27.01 -7.35 9.23
CA LEU A 115 -26.28 -6.73 10.35
C LEU A 115 -26.28 -7.58 11.65
N ASP A 116 -27.40 -8.23 11.96
CA ASP A 116 -27.55 -9.13 13.11
C ASP A 116 -26.62 -10.35 13.04
N ARG A 117 -26.30 -10.80 11.83
CA ARG A 117 -25.37 -11.91 11.58
C ARG A 117 -23.93 -11.44 11.36
N GLN A 118 -23.72 -10.21 10.91
CA GLN A 118 -22.39 -9.64 10.70
C GLN A 118 -21.60 -9.50 11.99
N ILE A 119 -22.22 -8.93 13.04
CA ILE A 119 -21.55 -8.67 14.32
C ILE A 119 -20.87 -9.91 14.91
N PRO A 120 -21.58 -11.04 15.13
CA PRO A 120 -20.95 -12.24 15.69
C PRO A 120 -19.86 -12.82 14.78
N GLU A 121 -20.03 -12.74 13.45
CA GLU A 121 -19.02 -13.22 12.51
C GLU A 121 -17.77 -12.34 12.48
N ILE A 122 -17.89 -11.02 12.60
CA ILE A 122 -16.74 -10.12 12.76
C ILE A 122 -15.98 -10.46 14.04
N THR A 123 -16.69 -10.71 15.15
CA THR A 123 -16.05 -11.15 16.40
C THR A 123 -15.36 -12.51 16.23
N ARG A 124 -15.96 -13.44 15.49
CA ARG A 124 -15.34 -14.73 15.16
C ARG A 124 -14.03 -14.54 14.39
N LEU A 125 -14.03 -13.70 13.35
CA LEU A 125 -12.84 -13.38 12.56
C LEU A 125 -11.75 -12.69 13.39
N ALA A 126 -12.11 -11.77 14.28
CA ALA A 126 -11.17 -11.10 15.16
C ALA A 126 -10.49 -12.10 16.11
N ASN A 127 -11.25 -13.00 16.72
CA ASN A 127 -10.72 -14.05 17.58
C ASN A 127 -9.82 -15.03 16.81
N GLU A 128 -10.19 -15.37 15.58
CA GLU A 128 -9.38 -16.21 14.70
C GLU A 128 -8.06 -15.54 14.32
N ALA A 129 -8.10 -14.28 13.90
CA ALA A 129 -6.92 -13.50 13.56
C ALA A 129 -5.98 -13.36 14.76
N ALA A 130 -6.51 -13.12 15.96
CA ALA A 130 -5.73 -13.06 17.20
C ALA A 130 -5.04 -14.40 17.50
N ARG A 131 -5.73 -15.54 17.31
CA ARG A 131 -5.11 -16.87 17.46
C ARG A 131 -3.99 -17.09 16.43
N LEU A 132 -4.25 -16.83 15.16
CA LEU A 132 -3.25 -16.98 14.10
C LEU A 132 -2.01 -16.12 14.38
N PHE A 133 -2.23 -14.86 14.80
CA PHE A 133 -1.14 -13.95 15.10
C PHE A 133 -0.33 -14.39 16.33
N THR A 134 -0.99 -14.86 17.40
CA THR A 134 -0.33 -15.27 18.67
C THR A 134 0.27 -16.67 18.65
N GLN A 135 -0.23 -17.59 17.81
CA GLN A 135 0.34 -18.93 17.63
C GLN A 135 1.75 -18.90 16.98
N THR A 136 2.11 -17.76 16.38
CA THR A 136 3.40 -17.54 15.74
C THR A 136 4.35 -16.91 16.76
N GLN A 137 5.39 -17.64 17.18
CA GLN A 137 6.22 -17.41 18.37
C GLN A 137 6.80 -15.99 18.58
N VAL A 138 7.19 -15.70 19.82
CA VAL A 138 7.73 -14.41 20.34
C VAL A 138 8.98 -13.86 19.61
N ASN A 139 9.62 -14.65 18.73
CA ASN A 139 10.85 -14.29 18.00
C ASN A 139 10.73 -14.34 16.46
N THR A 140 9.51 -14.30 15.91
CA THR A 140 9.26 -14.57 14.48
C THR A 140 9.26 -13.33 13.58
N GLY A 141 9.37 -12.12 14.14
CA GLY A 141 9.35 -10.88 13.35
C GLY A 141 7.98 -10.51 12.76
N GLU A 142 6.91 -11.23 13.11
CA GLU A 142 5.55 -11.01 12.57
C GLU A 142 5.02 -9.60 12.83
N GLY A 143 5.38 -8.97 13.95
CA GLY A 143 5.04 -7.57 14.21
C GLY A 143 5.67 -6.60 13.18
N ALA A 144 6.87 -6.91 12.69
CA ALA A 144 7.51 -6.14 11.63
C ALA A 144 6.88 -6.43 10.26
N GLU A 145 6.44 -7.67 10.00
CA GLU A 145 5.67 -8.00 8.81
C GLU A 145 4.31 -7.28 8.78
N LEU A 146 3.63 -7.20 9.92
CA LEU A 146 2.38 -6.45 10.07
C LEU A 146 2.59 -4.94 9.88
N LEU A 147 3.69 -4.38 10.40
CA LEU A 147 4.08 -3.00 10.14
C LEU A 147 4.36 -2.77 8.64
N LEU A 148 5.08 -3.68 8.00
CA LEU A 148 5.35 -3.60 6.56
C LEU A 148 4.05 -3.66 5.75
N TYR A 149 3.13 -4.56 6.09
CA TYR A 149 1.80 -4.60 5.51
C TYR A 149 1.10 -3.24 5.64
N ALA A 150 1.09 -2.63 6.82
CA ALA A 150 0.45 -1.33 7.02
C ALA A 150 1.09 -0.22 6.17
N LEU A 151 2.42 -0.17 6.08
CA LEU A 151 3.14 0.79 5.25
C LEU A 151 2.82 0.61 3.75
N LEU A 152 2.74 -0.64 3.27
CA LEU A 152 2.42 -0.95 1.87
C LEU A 152 0.95 -0.67 1.55
N GLU A 153 0.02 -1.26 2.30
CA GLU A 153 -1.41 -1.19 2.04
C GLU A 153 -1.94 0.22 2.28
N LYS A 154 -1.65 0.80 3.45
CA LYS A 154 -2.24 2.07 3.89
C LYS A 154 -1.45 3.25 3.35
N GLY A 155 -0.12 3.16 3.37
CA GLY A 155 0.77 4.23 2.94
C GLY A 155 0.97 4.29 1.43
N LEU A 156 1.29 3.16 0.81
CA LEU A 156 1.58 3.10 -0.64
C LEU A 156 0.39 2.69 -1.49
N GLN A 157 -0.75 2.33 -0.89
CA GLN A 157 -1.94 1.88 -1.61
C GLN A 157 -1.65 0.64 -2.48
N ILE A 158 -0.78 -0.24 -1.96
CA ILE A 158 -0.41 -1.51 -2.59
C ILE A 158 -1.18 -2.62 -1.87
N PRO A 159 -2.23 -3.21 -2.50
CA PRO A 159 -3.10 -4.15 -1.83
C PRO A 159 -2.43 -5.51 -1.62
N GLN A 160 -2.66 -6.11 -0.46
CA GLN A 160 -2.36 -7.49 -0.16
C GLN A 160 -3.37 -8.38 -0.87
N ILE A 161 -2.89 -9.11 -1.88
CA ILE A 161 -3.73 -10.04 -2.66
C ILE A 161 -3.91 -11.37 -1.91
N LEU A 162 -2.87 -11.86 -1.24
CA LEU A 162 -2.85 -13.14 -0.53
C LEU A 162 -2.43 -12.92 0.94
N SER A 163 -3.15 -13.52 1.88
CA SER A 163 -2.69 -13.53 3.28
C SER A 163 -1.63 -14.62 3.45
N LYS A 164 -0.42 -14.22 3.86
CA LYS A 164 0.68 -15.17 4.13
C LYS A 164 0.27 -16.22 5.17
N MET A 165 -0.56 -15.82 6.12
CA MET A 165 -1.06 -16.69 7.18
C MET A 165 -1.92 -17.83 6.66
N SER A 166 -2.79 -17.61 5.67
CA SER A 166 -3.60 -18.70 5.12
C SER A 166 -2.77 -19.75 4.40
N LEU A 167 -1.65 -19.33 3.80
CA LEU A 167 -0.71 -20.22 3.10
C LEU A 167 0.16 -21.03 4.06
N LYS A 168 0.44 -20.50 5.26
CA LYS A 168 1.17 -21.21 6.32
C LYS A 168 0.30 -22.27 7.02
N THR A 169 -1.02 -22.07 7.08
CA THR A 169 -1.97 -23.01 7.70
C THR A 169 -2.46 -24.11 6.76
N SER A 170 -2.20 -24.02 5.45
CA SER A 170 -2.39 -25.12 4.49
C SER A 170 -1.26 -26.15 4.61
N THR A 171 -1.15 -26.78 5.77
CA THR A 171 -0.40 -28.03 5.96
C THR A 171 -1.26 -29.25 5.60
N GLU A 172 -2.52 -29.05 5.22
CA GLU A 172 -3.36 -30.03 4.50
C GLU A 172 -3.02 -30.03 2.98
N MET A 173 -1.72 -30.15 2.66
CA MET A 173 -1.35 -30.90 1.46
C MET A 173 -1.11 -32.33 1.95
N GLN A 174 -2.20 -33.10 2.02
CA GLN A 174 -2.14 -34.55 2.13
C GLN A 174 -1.54 -35.16 0.86
#